data_AF-A0A965UQ95-F1
#
_entry.id   AF-A0A965UQ95-F1
#
_cell.length_a   1.000
_cell.length_b   1.000
_cell.length_c   1.000
_cell.angle_alpha   90.00
_cell.angle_beta   90.00
_cell.angle_gamma   90.00
#
_symmetry.space_group_name_H-M   'P 1'
#
loop_
_entity.id
_entity.type
_entity.pdbx_description
1 polymer ?
#
loop_
_entity_poly.entity_id
_entity_poly.type
_entity_poly.pdbx_seq_one_letter_code
_entity_poly.pdbx_strand_id
1 'polypeptide(L)' 'MSNQSEALAICSEFADEYGIDSKDNDKIIVYMKSEYINELKKMLENKNYKLKKFQVYGDEAIVYFIPSKK' A
#
# COMPACT_ATOMS: atom_id res chain seq x y z
N MET A 1 17.95 -4.90 4.99
CA MET A 1 17.55 -3.97 3.92
C MET A 1 16.05 -4.09 3.75
N SER A 2 15.38 -2.95 3.73
CA SER A 2 14.11 -2.74 4.44
C SER A 2 12.88 -3.25 3.66
N ASN A 3 12.06 -4.11 4.27
CA ASN A 3 10.72 -4.49 3.76
C ASN A 3 9.85 -3.27 3.45
N GLN A 4 10.10 -2.15 4.12
CA GLN A 4 9.47 -0.87 3.85
C GLN A 4 9.86 -0.29 2.48
N SER A 5 11.13 -0.37 2.05
CA SER A 5 11.57 0.17 0.76
C SER A 5 10.98 -0.60 -0.42
N GLU A 6 10.88 -1.92 -0.31
CA GLU A 6 10.23 -2.76 -1.33
C GLU A 6 8.72 -2.50 -1.38
N ALA A 7 8.07 -2.40 -0.21
CA ALA A 7 6.66 -2.04 -0.12
C ALA A 7 6.38 -0.65 -0.72
N LEU A 8 7.23 0.35 -0.46
CA LEU A 8 7.11 1.68 -1.04
C LEU A 8 7.27 1.65 -2.56
N ALA A 9 8.23 0.90 -3.09
CA ALA A 9 8.43 0.77 -4.53
C ALA A 9 7.19 0.17 -5.23
N ILE A 10 6.64 -0.92 -4.68
CA ILE A 10 5.39 -1.54 -5.18
C ILE A 10 4.27 -0.51 -5.15
N CYS A 11 4.10 0.19 -4.03
CA CYS A 11 3.03 1.17 -3.88
C CYS A 11 3.19 2.36 -4.82
N SER A 12 4.43 2.78 -5.15
CA SER A 12 4.72 3.88 -6.06
C SER A 12 4.15 3.62 -7.45
N GLU A 13 4.15 2.36 -7.90
CA GLU A 13 3.57 1.98 -9.20
C GLU A 13 2.04 2.22 -9.25
N PHE A 14 1.35 2.16 -8.10
CA PHE A 14 -0.11 2.35 -8.03
C PHE A 14 -0.52 3.75 -7.55
N ALA A 15 0.42 4.53 -7.02
CA ALA A 15 0.16 5.79 -6.35
C ALA A 15 0.73 7.01 -7.10
N ASP A 16 1.20 6.84 -8.34
CA ASP A 16 1.94 7.86 -9.10
C ASP A 16 1.23 9.24 -9.12
N GLU A 17 -0.10 9.26 -9.29
CA GLU A 17 -0.89 10.51 -9.30
C GLU A 17 -1.39 10.97 -7.92
N TYR A 18 -1.46 10.09 -6.92
CA TYR A 18 -2.15 10.36 -5.64
C TYR A 18 -1.23 10.41 -4.42
N GLY A 19 -0.02 9.87 -4.53
CA GLY A 19 1.03 9.90 -3.52
C GLY A 19 0.97 8.76 -2.50
N ILE A 20 2.05 8.66 -1.71
CA ILE A 20 2.22 7.66 -0.65
C ILE A 20 2.68 8.39 0.60
N ASP A 21 2.05 8.06 1.72
CA ASP A 21 2.45 8.57 3.04
C ASP A 21 2.95 7.41 3.90
N SER A 22 4.09 7.60 4.57
CA SER A 22 4.62 6.64 5.53
C SER A 22 4.73 7.30 6.90
N LYS A 23 3.60 7.34 7.62
CA LYS A 23 3.54 7.90 8.98
C LYS A 23 4.06 6.90 10.01
N ASP A 24 5.02 7.38 10.81
CA ASP A 24 5.54 6.86 12.08
C ASP A 24 5.54 5.32 12.26
N ASN A 25 6.74 4.74 12.20
CA ASN A 25 7.07 3.36 12.61
C ASN A 25 6.16 2.26 12.04
N ASP A 26 6.40 1.88 10.78
CA ASP A 26 5.87 0.67 10.12
C ASP A 26 4.47 0.78 9.48
N LYS A 27 3.94 1.97 9.21
CA LYS A 27 2.67 2.10 8.45
C LYS A 27 2.90 2.78 7.11
N ILE A 28 2.33 2.18 6.07
CA ILE A 28 2.29 2.75 4.72
C ILE A 28 0.83 3.00 4.35
N ILE A 29 0.58 4.22 3.87
CA ILE A 29 -0.70 4.71 3.37
C ILE A 29 -0.51 4.99 1.89
N VAL A 30 -1.31 4.33 1.07
CA VAL A 30 -1.25 4.45 -0.39
C VAL A 30 -2.55 5.06 -0.87
N TYR A 31 -2.45 6.16 -1.60
CA TYR A 31 -3.58 6.73 -2.31
C TYR A 31 -3.49 6.25 -3.76
N MET A 32 -4.56 5.72 -4.33
CA MET A 32 -4.60 5.15 -5.69
C MET A 32 -6.01 5.17 -6.26
N LYS A 33 -6.18 4.76 -7.52
CA LYS A 33 -7.51 4.44 -8.05
C LYS A 33 -8.05 3.14 -7.51
N SER A 34 -9.36 3.08 -7.33
CA SER A 34 -10.06 1.92 -6.77
C SER A 34 -9.95 0.66 -7.63
N GLU A 35 -9.72 0.81 -8.94
CA GLU A 35 -9.45 -0.30 -9.86
C GLU A 35 -8.20 -1.11 -9.48
N TYR A 36 -7.17 -0.44 -8.93
CA TYR A 36 -5.88 -1.06 -8.61
C TYR A 36 -5.83 -1.74 -7.23
N ILE A 37 -6.88 -1.60 -6.39
CA ILE A 37 -6.92 -2.19 -5.04
C ILE A 37 -6.68 -3.69 -5.07
N ASN A 38 -7.34 -4.39 -5.99
CA ASN A 38 -7.27 -5.85 -6.05
C ASN A 38 -5.89 -6.35 -6.44
N GLU A 39 -5.19 -5.64 -7.33
CA GLU A 39 -3.82 -5.95 -7.72
C GLU A 39 -2.84 -5.66 -6.59
N LEU A 40 -2.93 -4.47 -5.98
CA LEU A 40 -2.10 -4.13 -4.83
C LEU A 40 -2.30 -5.17 -3.72
N LYS A 41 -3.54 -5.50 -3.38
CA LYS A 41 -3.85 -6.49 -2.34
C LYS A 41 -3.17 -7.83 -2.61
N LYS A 42 -3.24 -8.35 -3.84
CA LYS A 42 -2.55 -9.59 -4.22
C LYS A 42 -1.04 -9.49 -4.06
N MET A 43 -0.43 -8.38 -4.47
CA MET A 43 1.00 -8.15 -4.31
C MET A 43 1.40 -8.09 -2.83
N LEU A 44 0.65 -7.37 -2.01
CA LEU A 44 0.86 -7.28 -0.57
C LEU A 44 0.74 -8.66 0.09
N GLU A 45 -0.29 -9.45 -0.24
CA GLU A 45 -0.49 -10.81 0.28
C GLU A 45 0.66 -11.75 -0.13
N ASN A 46 1.11 -11.68 -1.39
CA ASN A 46 2.23 -12.48 -1.89
C ASN A 46 3.54 -12.16 -1.15
N LYS A 47 3.73 -10.89 -0.78
CA LYS A 47 4.88 -10.40 0.01
C LYS A 47 4.69 -10.58 1.53
N ASN A 48 3.60 -11.21 1.97
CA ASN A 48 3.27 -11.41 3.38
C ASN A 48 3.10 -10.08 4.17
N TYR A 49 2.72 -9.00 3.48
CA TYR A 49 2.41 -7.73 4.11
C TYR A 49 0.99 -7.75 4.66
N LYS A 50 0.84 -7.27 5.90
CA LYS A 50 -0.45 -7.35 6.59
C LYS A 50 -1.27 -6.11 6.27
N LEU A 51 -2.24 -6.27 5.37
CA LEU A 51 -3.22 -5.22 5.08
C LEU A 51 -4.07 -4.97 6.33
N LYS A 52 -4.08 -3.72 6.80
CA LYS A 52 -4.78 -3.31 8.04
C LYS A 52 -6.16 -2.78 7.74
N LYS A 53 -6.26 -1.92 6.73
CA LYS A 53 -7.50 -1.24 6.35
C LYS A 53 -7.39 -0.82 4.90
N PHE A 54 -8.50 -0.75 4.20
CA PHE A 54 -8.60 0.02 2.96
C PHE A 54 -9.95 0.75 2.97
N GLN A 55 -10.01 1.89 2.29
CA GLN A 55 -11.22 2.68 2.10
C GLN A 55 -11.33 3.03 0.63
N VAL A 56 -12.55 2.99 0.10
CA VAL A 56 -12.83 3.29 -1.30
C VAL A 56 -13.78 4.47 -1.34
N TYR A 57 -13.42 5.49 -2.10
CA TYR A 57 -14.17 6.73 -2.28
C TYR A 57 -14.42 6.92 -3.78
N GLY A 58 -15.45 6.26 -4.30
CA GLY A 58 -15.75 6.26 -5.74
C GLY A 58 -14.60 5.65 -6.55
N ASP A 59 -13.99 6.45 -7.41
CA ASP A 59 -12.83 6.07 -8.23
C ASP A 59 -11.51 6.06 -7.46
N GLU A 60 -11.48 6.57 -6.23
CA GLU A 60 -10.27 6.64 -5.40
C GLU A 60 -10.26 5.59 -4.30
N ALA A 61 -9.07 5.24 -3.83
CA ALA A 61 -8.86 4.27 -2.78
C ALA A 61 -7.67 4.63 -1.90
N ILE A 62 -7.83 4.36 -0.61
CA ILE A 62 -6.79 4.56 0.39
C ILE A 62 -6.50 3.22 1.05
N VAL A 63 -5.28 2.72 0.90
CA VAL A 63 -4.86 1.44 1.45
C VAL A 63 -3.86 1.66 2.59
N TYR A 64 -4.11 1.01 3.72
CA TYR A 64 -3.29 1.06 4.92
C TYR A 64 -2.75 -0.34 5.19
N PHE A 65 -1.44 -0.49 5.21
CA PHE A 65 -0.82 -1.76 5.55
C PHE A 65 0.48 -1.58 6.32
N ILE A 66 0.92 -2.68 6.94
CA ILE A 66 2.15 -2.74 7.72
C ILE A 66 3.06 -3.74 7.02
N PRO A 67 4.21 -3.31 6.45
CA PRO A 67 5.23 -4.24 5.98
C PRO A 67 5.71 -5.08 7.16
N SER A 68 5.56 -6.40 7.07
CA SER A 68 5.89 -7.29 8.18
C SER A 68 7.40 -7.23 8.49
N LYS A 69 7.77 -7.03 9.76
CA LYS A 69 9.14 -7.22 10.24
C LYS A 69 9.36 -8.72 10.37
N LYS A 70 9.85 -9.35 9.30
CA LYS A 70 10.37 -10.71 9.40
C LYS A 70 11.73 -10.67 10.08
#